data_AF-A0A9W6ST63-F1
#
_entry.id   AF-A0A9W6ST63-F1
#
_cell.length_a   1.000
_cell.length_b   1.000
_cell.length_c   1.000
_cell.angle_alpha   90.00
_cell.angle_beta   90.00
_cell.angle_gamma   90.00
#
_symmetry.space_group_name_H-M   'P 1'
#
loop_
_entity.id
_entity.type
_entity.pdbx_description
1 polymer ?
#
loop_
_entity_poly.entity_id
_entity_poly.type
_entity_poly.pdbx_seq_one_letter_code
_entity_poly.pdbx_strand_id
1 'polypeptide(L)'
;MTLLAIGLALAKGPKGPGGDGPDGPDGSPGRPKGDGDGGDGTPAKKYGDVDASKSVSDAQAAVEGKVAAGKPKDSDGDGEADLPGTTHMRLTPSNPPDPNATPRGTPTEVRGNTAKKRALEAENRAADTLAKQGYDVEQNPPPKSNGREPDYKIEGEYADCYAPAEETSVDNVRTKISDKVKKGQADRIVLDMDAAVTATPESIRALLDRRPISGLKEIKIVRHGQVIDFYP
;
A
#
# COMPACT_ATOMS: atom_id res chain seq x y z
N MET A 1 12.99 -39.91 31.00
CA MET A 1 12.72 -40.02 29.56
C MET A 1 12.39 -38.64 29.04
N THR A 2 13.02 -38.09 28.00
CA THR A 2 14.25 -38.48 27.30
C THR A 2 14.85 -37.21 26.67
N LEU A 3 16.17 -37.00 26.75
CA LEU A 3 16.82 -35.91 26.02
C LEU A 3 16.85 -36.22 24.53
N LEU A 4 16.72 -35.20 23.68
CA LEU A 4 17.48 -35.17 22.43
C LEU A 4 17.93 -33.75 22.11
N ALA A 5 19.24 -33.57 22.00
CA ALA A 5 19.88 -32.36 21.49
C ALA A 5 20.90 -32.80 20.44
N ILE A 6 20.94 -32.13 19.29
CA ILE A 6 21.91 -32.37 18.22
C ILE A 6 22.34 -31.01 17.66
N GLY A 7 23.63 -30.84 17.39
CA GLY A 7 24.20 -29.66 16.74
C GLY A 7 25.60 -29.91 16.18
N LEU A 8 25.91 -29.27 15.05
CA LEU A 8 27.20 -29.20 14.33
C LEU A 8 27.05 -28.00 13.36
N ALA A 9 27.96 -27.02 13.18
CA ALA A 9 29.43 -26.99 13.05
C ALA A 9 29.93 -27.58 11.69
N LEU A 10 30.90 -27.01 10.94
CA LEU A 10 31.68 -25.76 11.09
C LEU A 10 32.46 -25.38 9.79
N ALA A 11 32.57 -24.10 9.40
CA ALA A 11 33.56 -23.49 8.46
C ALA A 11 33.48 -21.93 8.54
N LYS A 12 34.45 -21.03 8.27
CA LYS A 12 35.91 -20.98 8.00
C LYS A 12 36.50 -21.06 6.55
N GLY A 13 36.87 -19.87 6.01
CA GLY A 13 38.06 -19.63 5.13
C GLY A 13 37.80 -19.45 3.62
N PRO A 14 38.70 -18.79 2.83
CA PRO A 14 40.06 -18.29 3.14
C PRO A 14 40.21 -16.73 3.07
N LYS A 15 41.44 -16.20 2.89
CA LYS A 15 41.82 -14.76 2.94
C LYS A 15 42.74 -14.30 1.78
N GLY A 16 42.66 -13.01 1.42
CA GLY A 16 43.77 -12.18 0.85
C GLY A 16 44.24 -12.52 -0.58
N PRO A 17 45.26 -11.80 -1.13
CA PRO A 17 45.99 -10.62 -0.64
C PRO A 17 45.35 -9.29 -1.13
N GLY A 18 45.87 -8.07 -0.96
CA GLY A 18 47.13 -7.57 -0.37
C GLY A 18 48.09 -6.96 -1.41
N GLY A 19 48.47 -5.69 -1.26
CA GLY A 19 49.41 -4.98 -2.14
C GLY A 19 49.51 -3.48 -1.85
N ASP A 20 50.73 -2.98 -1.63
CA ASP A 20 51.03 -1.61 -1.13
C ASP A 20 51.95 -0.82 -2.09
N GLY A 21 51.69 0.49 -2.22
CA GLY A 21 52.64 1.50 -2.75
C GLY A 21 53.01 1.47 -4.24
N PRO A 22 53.90 2.36 -4.72
CA PRO A 22 54.64 3.41 -3.99
C PRO A 22 54.37 4.85 -4.49
N ASP A 23 55.09 5.83 -3.91
CA ASP A 23 54.95 7.27 -4.14
C ASP A 23 55.68 7.87 -5.37
N GLY A 24 55.14 8.97 -5.89
CA GLY A 24 55.90 10.08 -6.49
C GLY A 24 56.20 10.03 -8.01
N PRO A 25 56.80 11.10 -8.59
CA PRO A 25 57.28 12.33 -7.93
C PRO A 25 56.57 13.62 -8.42
N ASP A 26 57.16 14.76 -8.04
CA ASP A 26 56.82 16.15 -8.41
C ASP A 26 56.87 16.49 -9.93
N GLY A 27 56.25 17.63 -10.29
CA GLY A 27 56.00 18.00 -11.70
C GLY A 27 55.54 19.45 -11.94
N SER A 28 56.27 20.42 -11.40
CA SER A 28 56.16 21.86 -11.76
C SER A 28 57.58 22.43 -11.85
N PRO A 29 57.90 23.37 -12.78
CA PRO A 29 57.01 24.44 -13.27
C PRO A 29 56.97 24.64 -14.81
N GLY A 30 56.06 25.50 -15.28
CA GLY A 30 56.05 25.94 -16.69
C GLY A 30 55.03 27.05 -16.96
N ARG A 31 55.44 28.33 -16.83
CA ARG A 31 54.58 29.50 -17.10
C ARG A 31 55.19 30.44 -18.15
N PRO A 32 54.82 30.31 -19.42
CA PRO A 32 54.96 31.41 -20.39
C PRO A 32 53.90 32.48 -20.10
N LYS A 33 54.27 33.76 -20.22
CA LYS A 33 53.30 34.79 -20.63
C LYS A 33 53.15 34.70 -22.15
N GLY A 34 51.94 34.88 -22.64
CA GLY A 34 51.64 35.05 -24.06
C GLY A 34 50.41 35.94 -24.18
N ASP A 35 50.63 37.24 -24.33
CA ASP A 35 49.56 38.20 -24.60
C ASP A 35 49.17 38.03 -26.08
N GLY A 36 47.89 37.77 -26.37
CA GLY A 36 47.43 37.40 -27.71
C GLY A 36 45.92 37.59 -27.88
N ASP A 37 45.55 38.75 -28.42
CA ASP A 37 44.20 39.03 -28.93
C ASP A 37 44.01 38.42 -30.33
N GLY A 38 42.77 38.15 -30.72
CA GLY A 38 42.40 37.51 -31.99
C GLY A 38 41.58 36.23 -31.79
N GLY A 39 40.27 36.34 -31.93
CA GLY A 39 39.36 35.19 -31.82
C GLY A 39 39.10 34.48 -33.16
N ASP A 40 38.88 33.17 -33.08
CA ASP A 40 38.03 32.43 -34.01
C ASP A 40 37.06 31.55 -33.21
N GLY A 41 35.79 31.53 -33.62
CA GLY A 41 34.68 31.03 -32.82
C GLY A 41 34.29 29.61 -33.22
N THR A 42 35.00 28.60 -32.70
CA THR A 42 34.67 27.18 -32.96
C THR A 42 33.21 26.88 -32.54
N PRO A 43 32.29 26.52 -33.46
CA PRO A 43 30.89 26.37 -33.12
C PRO A 43 30.68 25.15 -32.21
N ALA A 44 30.02 25.37 -31.06
CA ALA A 44 29.74 24.32 -30.09
C ALA A 44 28.87 23.21 -30.69
N LYS A 45 29.31 21.95 -30.56
CA LYS A 45 28.58 20.79 -31.08
C LYS A 45 27.31 20.54 -30.25
N LYS A 46 26.15 20.81 -30.84
CA LYS A 46 24.85 20.42 -30.27
C LYS A 46 24.69 18.89 -30.31
N TYR A 47 24.20 18.33 -29.20
CA TYR A 47 23.71 16.94 -29.13
C TYR A 47 22.22 16.99 -28.76
N GLY A 48 21.37 16.90 -29.77
CA GLY A 48 19.92 17.10 -29.62
C GLY A 48 19.58 18.53 -29.15
N ASP A 49 18.49 18.65 -28.38
CA ASP A 49 17.95 19.92 -27.88
C ASP A 49 18.74 20.52 -26.69
N VAL A 50 19.83 19.88 -26.26
CA VAL A 50 20.63 20.32 -25.11
C VAL A 50 21.58 21.45 -25.54
N ASP A 51 21.15 22.68 -25.30
CA ASP A 51 21.93 23.87 -25.59
C ASP A 51 22.91 24.18 -24.45
N ALA A 52 24.19 23.83 -24.65
CA ALA A 52 25.26 24.03 -23.68
C ALA A 52 25.65 25.51 -23.43
N SER A 53 25.00 26.48 -24.10
CA SER A 53 25.13 27.91 -23.77
C SER A 53 24.20 28.36 -22.65
N LYS A 54 23.24 27.53 -22.23
CA LYS A 54 22.36 27.82 -21.09
C LYS A 54 23.05 27.53 -19.76
N SER A 55 22.72 28.33 -18.75
CA SER A 55 23.29 28.22 -17.40
C SER A 55 22.97 26.89 -16.73
N VAL A 56 23.81 26.49 -15.77
CA VAL A 56 23.63 25.28 -14.95
C VAL A 56 22.26 25.28 -14.24
N SER A 57 21.73 26.45 -13.88
CA SER A 57 20.36 26.64 -13.37
C SER A 57 19.27 26.12 -14.31
N ASP A 58 19.41 26.37 -15.61
CA ASP A 58 18.42 26.03 -16.62
C ASP A 58 18.47 24.52 -16.91
N ALA A 59 19.68 23.96 -16.88
CA ALA A 59 19.90 22.52 -16.94
C ALA A 59 19.31 21.82 -15.70
N GLN A 60 19.49 22.37 -14.49
CA GLN A 60 18.85 21.87 -13.28
C GLN A 60 17.32 21.94 -13.36
N ALA A 61 16.74 23.09 -13.70
CA ALA A 61 15.28 23.23 -13.83
C ALA A 61 14.68 22.27 -14.89
N ALA A 62 15.38 22.05 -16.00
CA ALA A 62 14.98 21.08 -17.02
C ALA A 62 15.14 19.60 -16.58
N VAL A 63 16.06 19.30 -15.67
CA VAL A 63 16.18 17.98 -15.02
C VAL A 63 15.10 17.80 -13.96
N GLU A 64 14.90 18.78 -13.08
CA GLU A 64 13.89 18.77 -12.01
C GLU A 64 12.47 18.59 -12.58
N GLY A 65 12.12 19.30 -13.65
CA GLY A 65 10.85 19.11 -14.37
C GLY A 65 10.67 17.72 -14.98
N LYS A 66 11.76 17.05 -15.40
CA LYS A 66 11.71 15.66 -15.90
C LYS A 66 11.70 14.63 -14.77
N VAL A 67 12.37 14.89 -13.66
CA VAL A 67 12.31 14.06 -12.44
C VAL A 67 10.90 14.08 -11.85
N ALA A 68 10.25 15.26 -11.80
CA ALA A 68 8.86 15.39 -11.36
C ALA A 68 7.87 14.60 -12.24
N ALA A 69 8.11 14.54 -13.56
CA ALA A 69 7.30 13.76 -14.49
C ALA A 69 7.60 12.24 -14.46
N GLY A 70 8.73 11.83 -13.88
CA GLY A 70 9.18 10.42 -13.83
C GLY A 70 9.08 9.76 -12.46
N LYS A 71 8.77 10.49 -11.38
CA LYS A 71 8.53 9.89 -10.06
C LYS A 71 7.24 9.04 -10.11
N PRO A 72 7.21 7.80 -9.60
CA PRO A 72 5.95 7.11 -9.38
C PRO A 72 5.08 7.91 -8.40
N LYS A 73 3.77 7.73 -8.50
CA LYS A 73 2.83 8.40 -7.59
C LYS A 73 2.95 7.83 -6.19
N ASP A 74 2.42 8.59 -5.25
CA ASP A 74 2.12 8.18 -3.88
C ASP A 74 0.59 8.27 -3.81
N SER A 75 -0.09 7.13 -4.04
CA SER A 75 -1.54 7.08 -4.27
C SER A 75 -2.33 6.75 -2.99
N ASP A 76 -1.67 6.23 -1.96
CA ASP A 76 -2.21 5.93 -0.64
C ASP A 76 -1.71 6.86 0.47
N GLY A 77 -0.66 7.66 0.21
CA GLY A 77 -0.21 8.75 1.08
C GLY A 77 0.77 8.30 2.18
N ASP A 78 1.49 7.18 1.98
CA ASP A 78 2.40 6.63 2.98
C ASP A 78 3.83 7.22 2.92
N GLY A 79 4.15 7.93 1.83
CA GLY A 79 5.45 8.57 1.59
C GLY A 79 6.47 7.74 0.81
N GLU A 80 6.16 6.49 0.48
CA GLU A 80 6.92 5.70 -0.50
C GLU A 80 6.48 6.08 -1.94
N ALA A 81 6.55 5.15 -2.90
CA ALA A 81 6.19 5.41 -4.29
C ALA A 81 5.69 4.13 -4.97
N ASP A 82 4.57 4.21 -5.69
CA ASP A 82 3.88 3.13 -6.40
C ASP A 82 4.81 2.36 -7.35
N LEU A 83 5.45 1.29 -6.85
CA LEU A 83 6.30 0.44 -7.69
C LEU A 83 5.42 -0.45 -8.59
N PRO A 84 5.73 -0.54 -9.90
CA PRO A 84 4.97 -1.38 -10.81
C PRO A 84 5.15 -2.87 -10.44
N GLY A 85 4.16 -3.42 -9.74
CA GLY A 85 4.18 -4.77 -9.18
C GLY A 85 3.86 -4.88 -7.70
N THR A 86 3.88 -3.77 -6.92
CA THR A 86 3.46 -3.76 -5.51
C THR A 86 2.04 -3.25 -5.29
N THR A 87 1.40 -2.69 -6.32
CA THR A 87 0.02 -2.16 -6.27
C THR A 87 -0.99 -3.26 -5.90
N HIS A 88 -1.32 -3.35 -4.61
CA HIS A 88 -2.57 -3.94 -4.16
C HIS A 88 -3.70 -3.07 -4.71
N MET A 89 -4.28 -3.44 -5.85
CA MET A 89 -5.40 -2.69 -6.43
C MET A 89 -6.51 -2.59 -5.38
N ARG A 90 -6.73 -1.40 -4.81
CA ARG A 90 -7.91 -1.06 -4.01
C ARG A 90 -9.15 -1.37 -4.84
N LEU A 91 -10.21 -1.85 -4.21
CA LEU A 91 -11.47 -2.07 -4.93
C LEU A 91 -12.04 -0.72 -5.31
N THR A 92 -12.43 -0.53 -6.56
CA THR A 92 -13.05 0.72 -7.05
C THR A 92 -14.39 0.37 -7.69
N PRO A 93 -15.45 1.17 -7.47
CA PRO A 93 -16.79 0.81 -7.91
C PRO A 93 -16.83 0.74 -9.44
N SER A 94 -17.27 -0.40 -9.98
CA SER A 94 -17.39 -0.59 -11.44
C SER A 94 -18.58 0.15 -12.07
N ASN A 95 -19.52 0.65 -11.25
CA ASN A 95 -20.74 1.33 -11.68
C ASN A 95 -20.83 2.73 -11.03
N PRO A 96 -21.62 3.66 -11.60
CA PRO A 96 -22.01 4.87 -10.88
C PRO A 96 -22.90 4.53 -9.66
N PRO A 97 -22.89 5.35 -8.60
CA PRO A 97 -23.83 5.20 -7.48
C PRO A 97 -25.30 5.26 -7.91
N ASP A 98 -26.12 4.32 -7.42
CA ASP A 98 -27.57 4.27 -7.62
C ASP A 98 -28.24 3.88 -6.28
N PRO A 99 -29.12 4.72 -5.70
CA PRO A 99 -29.81 4.39 -4.44
C PRO A 99 -30.73 3.17 -4.52
N ASN A 100 -31.08 2.70 -5.73
CA ASN A 100 -31.91 1.52 -5.97
C ASN A 100 -31.09 0.24 -6.16
N ALA A 101 -29.76 0.32 -6.25
CA ALA A 101 -28.90 -0.85 -6.42
C ALA A 101 -28.97 -1.76 -5.18
N THR A 102 -28.91 -3.07 -5.43
CA THR A 102 -28.95 -4.13 -4.41
C THR A 102 -27.82 -5.12 -4.66
N PRO A 103 -27.19 -5.68 -3.63
CA PRO A 103 -26.18 -6.73 -3.80
C PRO A 103 -26.78 -7.98 -4.47
N ARG A 104 -25.94 -8.70 -5.20
CA ARG A 104 -26.22 -10.03 -5.76
C ARG A 104 -25.99 -11.11 -4.69
N GLY A 105 -26.37 -12.35 -5.02
CA GLY A 105 -26.20 -13.50 -4.13
C GLY A 105 -27.41 -13.69 -3.22
N THR A 106 -27.21 -14.27 -2.03
CA THR A 106 -28.27 -14.46 -1.03
C THR A 106 -27.92 -13.67 0.23
N PRO A 107 -28.77 -12.72 0.68
CA PRO A 107 -28.56 -12.01 1.95
C PRO A 107 -28.57 -12.96 3.15
N THR A 108 -27.78 -12.65 4.17
CA THR A 108 -27.53 -13.56 5.30
C THR A 108 -28.71 -13.59 6.27
N GLU A 109 -29.21 -14.79 6.59
CA GLU A 109 -30.37 -14.98 7.47
C GLU A 109 -30.09 -14.48 8.91
N VAL A 110 -30.78 -13.42 9.32
CA VAL A 110 -30.59 -12.76 10.63
C VAL A 110 -31.13 -13.60 11.79
N ARG A 111 -30.28 -14.50 12.32
CA ARG A 111 -30.63 -15.45 13.39
C ARG A 111 -29.60 -15.58 14.50
N GLY A 112 -30.09 -15.91 15.70
CA GLY A 112 -29.28 -16.09 16.91
C GLY A 112 -29.64 -15.10 18.02
N ASN A 113 -28.70 -14.89 18.96
CA ASN A 113 -28.83 -13.90 20.02
C ASN A 113 -28.66 -12.46 19.50
N THR A 114 -28.97 -11.46 20.32
CA THR A 114 -28.94 -10.03 19.95
C THR A 114 -27.59 -9.59 19.35
N ALA A 115 -26.47 -10.01 19.96
CA ALA A 115 -25.15 -9.66 19.47
C ALA A 115 -24.83 -10.25 18.08
N LYS A 116 -25.28 -11.49 17.80
CA LYS A 116 -25.17 -12.10 16.48
C LYS A 116 -26.12 -11.44 15.48
N LYS A 117 -27.37 -11.20 15.84
CA LYS A 117 -28.35 -10.52 14.96
C LYS A 117 -27.83 -9.17 14.48
N ARG A 118 -27.38 -8.31 15.40
CA ARG A 118 -26.76 -7.02 15.11
C ARG A 118 -25.57 -7.13 14.12
N ALA A 119 -24.76 -8.18 14.22
CA ALA A 119 -23.64 -8.39 13.30
C ALA A 119 -24.12 -8.78 11.88
N LEU A 120 -25.15 -9.62 11.76
CA LEU A 120 -25.74 -10.02 10.47
C LEU A 120 -26.59 -8.89 9.83
N GLU A 121 -27.23 -8.05 10.65
CA GLU A 121 -27.93 -6.83 10.24
C GLU A 121 -26.93 -5.77 9.72
N ALA A 122 -25.76 -5.69 10.35
CA ALA A 122 -24.63 -4.88 9.89
C ALA A 122 -24.03 -5.37 8.58
N GLU A 123 -23.76 -6.67 8.47
CA GLU A 123 -23.30 -7.34 7.24
C GLU A 123 -24.23 -7.05 6.04
N ASN A 124 -25.53 -7.33 6.18
CA ASN A 124 -26.50 -7.03 5.12
C ASN A 124 -26.56 -5.53 4.78
N ARG A 125 -26.54 -4.62 5.76
CA ARG A 125 -26.56 -3.16 5.51
C ARG A 125 -25.27 -2.66 4.84
N ALA A 126 -24.13 -3.25 5.15
CA ALA A 126 -22.86 -2.90 4.54
C ALA A 126 -22.82 -3.31 3.06
N ALA A 127 -23.29 -4.52 2.73
CA ALA A 127 -23.47 -4.96 1.33
C ALA A 127 -24.42 -4.04 0.55
N ASP A 128 -25.57 -3.69 1.15
CA ASP A 128 -26.53 -2.72 0.61
C ASP A 128 -25.91 -1.34 0.34
N THR A 129 -25.05 -0.87 1.25
CA THR A 129 -24.38 0.43 1.13
C THR A 129 -23.32 0.42 0.04
N LEU A 130 -22.53 -0.65 -0.05
CA LEU A 130 -21.53 -0.85 -1.11
C LEU A 130 -22.19 -0.88 -2.49
N ALA A 131 -23.25 -1.68 -2.67
CA ALA A 131 -24.00 -1.73 -3.93
C ALA A 131 -24.52 -0.33 -4.35
N LYS A 132 -25.08 0.43 -3.39
CA LYS A 132 -25.61 1.79 -3.66
C LYS A 132 -24.53 2.83 -3.96
N GLN A 133 -23.28 2.59 -3.56
CA GLN A 133 -22.11 3.37 -3.96
C GLN A 133 -21.45 2.87 -5.26
N GLY A 134 -22.10 1.97 -6.01
CA GLY A 134 -21.69 1.55 -7.35
C GLY A 134 -20.79 0.31 -7.42
N TYR A 135 -20.54 -0.36 -6.28
CA TYR A 135 -19.74 -1.58 -6.26
C TYR A 135 -20.55 -2.80 -6.73
N ASP A 136 -19.95 -3.69 -7.54
CA ASP A 136 -20.49 -5.05 -7.72
C ASP A 136 -20.24 -5.86 -6.44
N VAL A 137 -21.32 -6.28 -5.77
CA VAL A 137 -21.28 -7.02 -4.50
C VAL A 137 -22.05 -8.34 -4.63
N GLU A 138 -21.44 -9.44 -4.22
CA GLU A 138 -22.03 -10.78 -4.15
C GLU A 138 -21.98 -11.27 -2.69
N GLN A 139 -23.13 -11.33 -2.02
CA GLN A 139 -23.26 -11.87 -0.66
C GLN A 139 -23.31 -13.40 -0.66
N ASN A 140 -22.67 -14.01 0.35
CA ASN A 140 -22.50 -15.47 0.49
C ASN A 140 -21.96 -16.11 -0.81
N PRO A 141 -20.79 -15.65 -1.31
CA PRO A 141 -20.16 -16.22 -2.50
C PRO A 141 -19.75 -17.69 -2.29
N PRO A 142 -19.48 -18.44 -3.38
CA PRO A 142 -18.84 -19.75 -3.29
C PRO A 142 -17.58 -19.76 -2.41
N PRO A 143 -17.34 -20.80 -1.60
CA PRO A 143 -16.20 -20.85 -0.68
C PRO A 143 -14.84 -20.73 -1.39
N LYS A 144 -13.88 -20.14 -0.68
CA LYS A 144 -12.47 -20.11 -1.08
C LYS A 144 -11.88 -21.53 -1.09
N SER A 145 -10.82 -21.74 -1.89
CA SER A 145 -10.12 -23.03 -2.03
C SER A 145 -9.54 -23.60 -0.72
N ASN A 146 -9.41 -22.79 0.33
CA ASN A 146 -9.04 -23.19 1.68
C ASN A 146 -10.24 -23.54 2.59
N GLY A 147 -11.45 -23.69 2.04
CA GLY A 147 -12.67 -23.99 2.79
C GLY A 147 -13.16 -22.85 3.67
N ARG A 148 -12.77 -21.61 3.38
CA ARG A 148 -13.30 -20.40 4.05
C ARG A 148 -14.47 -19.81 3.28
N GLU A 149 -15.41 -19.26 4.02
CA GLU A 149 -16.64 -18.64 3.54
C GLU A 149 -16.60 -17.17 3.97
N PRO A 150 -16.06 -16.25 3.15
CA PRO A 150 -16.11 -14.81 3.40
C PRO A 150 -17.49 -14.28 3.04
N ASP A 151 -17.95 -13.27 3.77
CA ASP A 151 -19.28 -12.68 3.64
C ASP A 151 -19.57 -12.17 2.21
N TYR A 152 -18.55 -11.66 1.51
CA TYR A 152 -18.68 -11.03 0.20
C TYR A 152 -17.64 -11.48 -0.84
N LYS A 153 -18.00 -11.35 -2.12
CA LYS A 153 -17.08 -10.77 -3.11
C LYS A 153 -17.50 -9.34 -3.41
N ILE A 154 -16.52 -8.47 -3.59
CA ILE A 154 -16.69 -7.08 -4.02
C ILE A 154 -15.74 -6.87 -5.20
N GLU A 155 -16.26 -6.46 -6.36
CA GLU A 155 -15.52 -6.41 -7.64
C GLU A 155 -14.78 -7.73 -7.96
N GLY A 156 -15.40 -8.86 -7.61
CA GLY A 156 -14.86 -10.21 -7.76
C GLY A 156 -13.85 -10.67 -6.69
N GLU A 157 -13.27 -9.76 -5.91
CA GLU A 157 -12.32 -10.07 -4.82
C GLU A 157 -13.04 -10.40 -3.51
N TYR A 158 -12.54 -11.40 -2.76
CA TYR A 158 -13.14 -11.79 -1.49
C TYR A 158 -12.93 -10.74 -0.39
N ALA A 159 -14.01 -10.37 0.30
CA ALA A 159 -13.98 -9.49 1.46
C ALA A 159 -14.84 -10.07 2.60
N ASP A 160 -14.55 -9.62 3.82
CA ASP A 160 -15.18 -10.11 5.05
C ASP A 160 -15.60 -8.90 5.91
N CYS A 161 -16.81 -8.94 6.49
CA CYS A 161 -17.35 -7.84 7.25
C CYS A 161 -16.83 -7.84 8.68
N TYR A 162 -16.68 -6.65 9.25
CA TYR A 162 -16.47 -6.49 10.68
C TYR A 162 -17.17 -5.24 11.18
N ALA A 163 -18.26 -5.45 11.92
CA ALA A 163 -19.00 -4.42 12.63
C ALA A 163 -18.64 -4.50 14.13
N PRO A 164 -17.77 -3.64 14.68
CA PRO A 164 -17.44 -3.65 16.09
C PRO A 164 -18.70 -3.39 16.94
N ALA A 165 -18.72 -3.85 18.19
CA ALA A 165 -19.69 -3.40 19.18
C ALA A 165 -19.26 -2.02 19.75
N GLU A 166 -20.18 -1.28 20.35
CA GLU A 166 -19.99 0.11 20.80
C GLU A 166 -18.73 0.27 21.69
N GLU A 167 -18.60 -0.58 22.71
CA GLU A 167 -17.44 -0.63 23.63
C GLU A 167 -16.19 -1.35 23.07
N THR A 168 -16.05 -1.49 21.74
CA THR A 168 -14.90 -2.19 21.15
C THR A 168 -13.69 -1.27 21.00
N SER A 169 -12.72 -1.44 21.89
CA SER A 169 -11.44 -0.73 21.84
C SER A 169 -10.67 -0.92 20.52
N VAL A 170 -9.87 0.09 20.16
CA VAL A 170 -9.04 0.13 18.95
C VAL A 170 -8.13 -1.10 18.81
N ASP A 171 -7.50 -1.53 19.92
CA ASP A 171 -6.68 -2.76 19.98
C ASP A 171 -7.50 -4.02 19.66
N ASN A 172 -8.76 -4.09 20.09
CA ASN A 172 -9.65 -5.20 19.75
C ASN A 172 -10.07 -5.15 18.27
N VAL A 173 -10.35 -3.98 17.71
CA VAL A 173 -10.61 -3.82 16.25
C VAL A 173 -9.45 -4.38 15.44
N ARG A 174 -8.22 -3.90 15.69
CA ARG A 174 -7.01 -4.38 15.02
C ARG A 174 -6.81 -5.90 15.21
N THR A 175 -7.06 -6.41 16.42
CA THR A 175 -6.85 -7.82 16.73
C THR A 175 -7.85 -8.72 15.99
N LYS A 176 -9.13 -8.34 15.89
CA LYS A 176 -10.13 -9.12 15.13
C LYS A 176 -9.87 -9.11 13.63
N ILE A 177 -9.41 -7.99 13.07
CA ILE A 177 -8.94 -7.92 11.67
C ILE A 177 -7.74 -8.84 11.46
N SER A 178 -6.72 -8.75 12.32
CA SER A 178 -5.53 -9.62 12.23
C SER A 178 -5.86 -11.10 12.36
N ASP A 179 -6.88 -11.46 13.16
CA ASP A 179 -7.40 -12.81 13.30
C ASP A 179 -8.07 -13.33 12.02
N LYS A 180 -8.87 -12.51 11.32
CA LYS A 180 -9.50 -12.88 10.04
C LYS A 180 -8.42 -13.16 8.97
N VAL A 181 -7.46 -12.24 8.83
CA VAL A 181 -6.32 -12.35 7.91
C VAL A 181 -5.50 -13.62 8.17
N LYS A 182 -5.01 -13.81 9.41
CA LYS A 182 -4.16 -14.96 9.78
C LYS A 182 -4.83 -16.32 9.60
N LYS A 183 -6.17 -16.39 9.69
CA LYS A 183 -6.95 -17.62 9.53
C LYS A 183 -7.28 -17.92 8.06
N GLY A 184 -6.82 -17.08 7.13
CA GLY A 184 -7.06 -17.18 5.69
C GLY A 184 -8.49 -16.85 5.27
N GLN A 185 -9.27 -16.21 6.16
CA GLN A 185 -10.68 -15.88 5.96
C GLN A 185 -10.80 -14.85 4.82
N ALA A 186 -10.39 -13.61 5.08
CA ALA A 186 -10.16 -12.60 4.05
C ALA A 186 -8.94 -11.73 4.37
N ASP A 187 -8.39 -11.18 3.29
CA ASP A 187 -7.30 -10.21 3.20
C ASP A 187 -7.82 -8.79 2.89
N ARG A 188 -9.10 -8.64 2.51
CA ARG A 188 -9.82 -7.36 2.43
C ARG A 188 -10.97 -7.33 3.44
N ILE A 189 -11.20 -6.17 4.06
CA ILE A 189 -12.20 -6.01 5.14
C ILE A 189 -13.17 -4.85 4.84
N VAL A 190 -14.44 -5.06 5.16
CA VAL A 190 -15.44 -4.00 5.27
C VAL A 190 -15.65 -3.69 6.76
N LEU A 191 -15.22 -2.50 7.20
CA LEU A 191 -15.33 -2.04 8.58
C LEU A 191 -16.57 -1.16 8.74
N ASP A 192 -17.66 -1.74 9.23
CA ASP A 192 -18.91 -1.02 9.51
C ASP A 192 -18.78 -0.23 10.82
N MET A 193 -18.96 1.08 10.74
CA MET A 193 -18.84 2.04 11.86
C MET A 193 -20.10 2.89 12.06
N ASP A 194 -21.29 2.39 11.67
CA ASP A 194 -22.57 3.02 12.01
C ASP A 194 -22.97 2.80 13.47
N ALA A 195 -22.56 1.67 14.07
CA ALA A 195 -22.70 1.47 15.51
C ALA A 195 -21.89 2.55 16.26
N ALA A 196 -22.35 2.96 17.45
CA ALA A 196 -21.73 4.01 18.25
C ALA A 196 -20.39 3.54 18.89
N VAL A 197 -19.37 3.37 18.06
CA VAL A 197 -18.07 2.80 18.44
C VAL A 197 -17.16 3.82 19.12
N THR A 198 -16.52 3.40 20.20
CA THR A 198 -15.49 4.18 20.93
C THR A 198 -14.18 4.35 20.15
N ALA A 199 -13.92 3.51 19.14
CA ALA A 199 -12.76 3.61 18.27
C ALA A 199 -13.05 4.52 17.06
N THR A 200 -12.27 5.58 16.88
CA THR A 200 -12.38 6.48 15.71
C THR A 200 -11.53 5.99 14.54
N PRO A 201 -11.84 6.34 13.27
CA PRO A 201 -11.02 5.97 12.12
C PRO A 201 -9.54 6.38 12.28
N GLU A 202 -9.28 7.59 12.77
CA GLU A 202 -7.93 8.14 12.95
C GLU A 202 -7.14 7.33 13.99
N SER A 203 -7.82 6.95 15.09
CA SER A 203 -7.23 6.09 16.12
C SER A 203 -6.89 4.69 15.59
N ILE A 204 -7.70 4.15 14.67
CA ILE A 204 -7.47 2.86 14.02
C ILE A 204 -6.33 2.98 13.00
N ARG A 205 -6.26 4.06 12.22
CA ARG A 205 -5.19 4.30 11.22
C ARG A 205 -3.83 4.40 11.90
N ALA A 206 -3.67 5.32 12.86
CA ALA A 206 -2.43 5.47 13.62
C ALA A 206 -2.02 4.19 14.39
N LEU A 207 -2.97 3.33 14.73
CA LEU A 207 -2.69 2.01 15.30
C LEU A 207 -2.22 0.99 14.25
N LEU A 208 -2.80 0.99 13.05
CA LEU A 208 -2.37 0.14 11.93
C LEU A 208 -0.99 0.55 11.44
N ASP A 209 -0.73 1.85 11.25
CA ASP A 209 0.59 2.37 10.84
C ASP A 209 1.68 1.97 11.85
N ARG A 210 1.41 2.12 13.16
CA ARG A 210 2.33 1.74 14.24
C ARG A 210 2.50 0.21 14.40
N ARG A 211 1.49 -0.57 14.00
CA ARG A 211 1.50 -2.04 14.11
C ARG A 211 0.80 -2.65 12.88
N PRO A 212 1.45 -2.73 11.71
CA PRO A 212 0.81 -3.25 10.49
C PRO A 212 0.28 -4.68 10.64
N ILE A 213 -0.65 -5.06 9.78
CA ILE A 213 -1.20 -6.41 9.72
C ILE A 213 -0.68 -7.09 8.46
N SER A 214 0.38 -7.90 8.60
CA SER A 214 0.91 -8.70 7.50
C SER A 214 -0.19 -9.56 6.87
N GLY A 215 -0.36 -9.44 5.55
CA GLY A 215 -1.40 -10.12 4.77
C GLY A 215 -2.73 -9.36 4.65
N LEU A 216 -2.90 -8.19 5.28
CA LEU A 216 -4.02 -7.29 5.02
C LEU A 216 -3.73 -6.48 3.74
N LYS A 217 -4.60 -6.60 2.73
CA LYS A 217 -4.56 -5.81 1.49
C LYS A 217 -5.34 -4.51 1.59
N GLU A 218 -6.50 -4.52 2.27
CA GLU A 218 -7.43 -3.39 2.27
C GLU A 218 -8.42 -3.41 3.44
N ILE A 219 -8.81 -2.22 3.89
CA ILE A 219 -9.99 -1.92 4.69
C ILE A 219 -10.73 -0.76 4.01
N LYS A 220 -12.02 -0.94 3.75
CA LYS A 220 -12.96 0.17 3.52
C LYS A 220 -13.83 0.38 4.76
N ILE A 221 -14.12 1.62 5.11
CA ILE A 221 -15.12 1.95 6.14
C ILE A 221 -16.49 2.13 5.49
N VAL A 222 -17.51 1.50 6.06
CA VAL A 222 -18.92 1.83 5.78
C VAL A 222 -19.45 2.65 6.95
N ARG A 223 -19.97 3.85 6.67
CA ARG A 223 -20.55 4.73 7.69
C ARG A 223 -21.51 5.75 7.10
N HIS A 224 -22.67 5.94 7.72
CA HIS A 224 -23.74 6.88 7.35
C HIS A 224 -24.16 6.76 5.87
N GLY A 225 -24.20 5.54 5.32
CA GLY A 225 -24.50 5.30 3.91
C GLY A 225 -23.40 5.72 2.92
N GLN A 226 -22.19 6.00 3.41
CA GLN A 226 -20.99 6.26 2.61
C GLN A 226 -20.01 5.08 2.70
N VAL A 227 -19.16 4.95 1.67
CA VAL A 227 -18.00 4.06 1.64
C VAL A 227 -16.75 4.93 1.59
N ILE A 228 -15.76 4.63 2.43
CA ILE A 228 -14.52 5.39 2.56
C ILE A 228 -13.32 4.45 2.40
N ASP A 229 -12.43 4.75 1.45
CA ASP A 229 -11.12 4.13 1.33
C ASP A 229 -10.26 4.53 2.54
N PHE A 230 -9.80 3.55 3.32
CA PHE A 230 -9.29 3.84 4.67
C PHE A 230 -7.87 3.30 4.96
N TYR A 231 -7.55 2.08 4.50
CA TYR A 231 -6.23 1.48 4.72
C TYR A 231 -5.91 0.36 3.71
N PRO A 232 -4.68 0.23 3.19
CA PRO A 232 -3.72 1.32 3.05
C PRO A 232 -4.38 2.45 2.24
#